data_AF-A0A6B2LDB3-F1
#
_entry.id   AF-A0A6B2LDB3-F1
#
_cell.length_a   1.000
_cell.length_b   1.000
_cell.length_c   1.000
_cell.angle_alpha   90.00
_cell.angle_beta   90.00
_cell.angle_gamma   90.00
#
_symmetry.space_group_name_H-M   'P 1'
#
loop_
_entity.id
_entity.type
_entity.pdbx_description
1 polymer ?
#
loop_
_entity_poly.entity_id
_entity_poly.type
_entity_poly.pdbx_seq_one_letter_code
_entity_poly.pdbx_strand_id
1 'polypeptide(L)'
;MYLRELPEGLILSRDFSSYCLLGSYQEVDIEAIAQLISTLPATNKLVLQKLLHLLFKISLKNEINKMTPANLAVCLATNVLKSGTNESSLQSVLENAASSQRIFQLMIVEYSNIFAKVVME
;
A
#
# COMPACT_ATOMS: atom_id res chain seq x y z
N MET A 1 5.80 17.12 -2.84
CA MET A 1 5.12 16.33 -1.79
C MET A 1 6.12 15.34 -1.22
N TYR A 2 6.33 15.38 0.10
CA TYR A 2 7.42 14.68 0.81
C TYR A 2 7.58 13.19 0.45
N LEU A 3 6.50 12.38 0.48
CA LEU A 3 6.58 10.93 0.25
C LEU A 3 7.00 10.57 -1.19
N ARG A 4 6.53 11.34 -2.18
CA ARG A 4 6.87 11.13 -3.59
C ARG A 4 8.32 11.50 -3.91
N GLU A 5 8.88 12.42 -3.15
CA GLU A 5 10.24 12.94 -3.32
C GLU A 5 11.30 12.07 -2.64
N LEU A 6 10.92 11.08 -1.82
CA LEU A 6 11.84 10.13 -1.20
C LEU A 6 12.68 9.41 -2.27
N PRO A 7 14.01 9.29 -2.14
CA PRO A 7 14.87 8.70 -3.18
C PRO A 7 14.42 7.32 -3.67
N GLU A 8 14.07 6.40 -2.75
CA GLU A 8 13.64 5.03 -3.07
C GLU A 8 12.13 4.78 -2.93
N GLY A 9 11.35 5.82 -2.60
CA GLY A 9 9.93 5.67 -2.23
C GLY A 9 9.73 5.11 -0.82
N LEU A 10 8.47 5.10 -0.36
CA LEU A 10 8.13 4.52 0.94
C LEU A 10 8.04 2.99 0.88
N ILE A 11 7.44 2.46 -0.20
CA ILE A 11 7.60 1.06 -0.60
C ILE A 11 8.76 1.01 -1.57
N LEU A 12 9.77 0.19 -1.25
CA LEU A 12 11.01 0.13 -1.99
C LEU A 12 10.75 -0.50 -3.35
N SER A 13 11.39 0.03 -4.41
CA SER A 13 11.15 -0.43 -5.78
C SER A 13 11.35 -1.93 -5.98
N ARG A 14 12.26 -2.55 -5.20
CA ARG A 14 12.49 -4.01 -5.23
C ARG A 14 11.31 -4.83 -4.69
N ASP A 15 10.55 -4.29 -3.75
CA ASP A 15 9.44 -4.98 -3.10
C ASP A 15 8.13 -4.75 -3.86
N PHE A 16 8.08 -3.73 -4.73
CA PHE A 16 6.88 -3.32 -5.47
C PHE A 16 6.17 -4.46 -6.21
N SER A 17 6.93 -5.30 -6.92
CA SER A 17 6.38 -6.42 -7.67
C SER A 17 5.65 -7.41 -6.75
N SER A 18 6.12 -7.62 -5.52
CA SER A 18 5.46 -8.50 -4.54
C SER A 18 4.13 -7.91 -4.06
N TYR A 19 4.05 -6.59 -3.89
CA TYR A 19 2.80 -5.91 -3.53
C TYR A 19 1.76 -5.99 -4.66
N CYS A 20 2.19 -5.78 -5.91
CA CYS A 20 1.33 -5.95 -7.09
C CYS A 20 0.87 -7.39 -7.25
N LEU A 21 1.79 -8.36 -7.11
CA LEU A 21 1.47 -9.78 -7.20
C LEU A 21 0.41 -10.16 -6.16
N LEU A 22 0.61 -9.79 -4.88
CA LEU A 22 -0.41 -10.04 -3.86
C LEU A 22 -1.75 -9.37 -4.20
N GLY A 23 -1.71 -8.14 -4.72
CA GLY A 23 -2.90 -7.41 -5.15
C GLY A 23 -3.66 -8.06 -6.31
N SER A 24 -2.98 -8.84 -7.16
CA SER A 24 -3.60 -9.54 -8.30
C SER A 24 -4.42 -10.77 -7.90
N TYR A 25 -4.22 -11.31 -6.69
CA TYR A 25 -4.98 -12.47 -6.23
C TYR A 25 -6.42 -12.10 -5.88
N GLN A 26 -7.34 -13.01 -6.21
CA GLN A 26 -8.77 -12.87 -5.92
C GLN A 26 -9.02 -12.85 -4.41
N GLU A 27 -8.32 -13.70 -3.66
CA GLU A 27 -8.30 -13.73 -2.21
C GLU A 27 -6.87 -13.46 -1.73
N VAL A 28 -6.72 -12.49 -0.84
CA VAL A 28 -5.42 -12.08 -0.32
C VAL A 28 -5.40 -12.39 1.16
N ASP A 29 -4.45 -13.23 1.58
CA ASP A 29 -4.26 -13.52 2.99
C ASP A 29 -3.66 -12.31 3.71
N ILE A 30 -4.31 -11.91 4.81
CA ILE A 30 -3.85 -10.86 5.73
C ILE A 30 -2.44 -11.18 6.25
N GLU A 31 -2.11 -12.46 6.42
CA GLU A 31 -0.80 -12.88 6.89
C GLU A 31 0.30 -12.61 5.85
N ALA A 32 0.02 -12.84 4.57
CA ALA A 32 0.95 -12.50 3.49
C ALA A 32 1.20 -10.99 3.42
N ILE A 33 0.17 -10.17 3.66
CA ILE A 33 0.31 -8.71 3.75
C ILE A 33 1.20 -8.32 4.94
N ALA A 34 0.96 -8.91 6.12
CA ALA A 34 1.75 -8.64 7.31
C ALA A 34 3.23 -9.03 7.13
N GLN A 35 3.51 -10.15 6.46
CA GLN A 35 4.86 -10.56 6.11
C GLN A 35 5.55 -9.55 5.18
N LEU A 36 4.88 -9.09 4.11
CA LEU A 36 5.43 -8.06 3.23
C LEU A 36 5.71 -6.73 3.92
N ILE A 37 4.88 -6.32 4.88
CA ILE A 37 5.13 -5.11 5.66
C ILE A 37 6.33 -5.32 6.59
N SER A 38 6.51 -6.54 7.10
CA SER A 38 7.62 -6.89 8.00
C SER A 38 8.98 -6.92 7.29
N THR A 39 9.03 -7.08 5.96
CA THR A 39 10.29 -7.01 5.20
C THR A 39 10.79 -5.59 4.95
N LEU A 40 9.95 -4.57 5.21
CA LEU A 40 10.34 -3.17 5.06
C LEU A 40 11.36 -2.78 6.14
N PRO A 41 12.32 -1.89 5.82
CA PRO A 41 13.19 -1.27 6.82
C PRO A 41 12.35 -0.63 7.94
N ALA A 42 12.86 -0.67 9.18
CA ALA A 42 12.15 -0.21 10.37
C ALA A 42 11.52 1.18 10.20
N THR A 43 12.26 2.13 9.62
CA THR A 43 11.77 3.50 9.37
C THR A 43 10.61 3.54 8.37
N ASN A 44 10.73 2.83 7.24
CA ASN A 44 9.69 2.74 6.21
C ASN A 44 8.43 2.08 6.77
N LYS A 45 8.60 0.97 7.50
CA LYS A 45 7.52 0.25 8.19
C LYS A 45 6.78 1.15 9.16
N LEU A 46 7.50 1.91 10.00
CA LEU A 46 6.91 2.84 10.95
C LEU A 46 6.12 3.96 10.25
N VAL A 47 6.68 4.56 9.21
CA VAL A 47 5.98 5.62 8.45
C VAL A 47 4.73 5.05 7.77
N LEU A 48 4.83 3.87 7.15
CA LEU A 48 3.71 3.19 6.52
C LEU A 48 2.60 2.89 7.53
N GLN A 49 2.94 2.36 8.71
CA GLN A 49 1.98 2.11 9.78
C GLN A 49 1.23 3.37 10.19
N LYS A 50 1.93 4.47 10.47
CA LYS A 50 1.31 5.73 10.89
C LYS A 50 0.41 6.30 9.79
N LEU A 51 0.84 6.19 8.54
CA LEU A 51 0.07 6.63 7.39
C LEU A 51 -1.20 5.81 7.22
N LEU A 52 -1.11 4.47 7.23
CA LEU A 52 -2.26 3.58 7.12
C LEU A 52 -3.24 3.77 8.28
N HIS A 53 -2.76 3.98 9.51
CA HIS A 53 -3.62 4.29 10.66
C HIS A 53 -4.43 5.57 10.45
N LEU A 54 -3.77 6.61 9.92
CA LEU A 54 -4.44 7.87 9.60
C LEU A 54 -5.50 7.66 8.51
N LEU A 55 -5.17 6.95 7.43
CA LEU A 55 -6.09 6.68 6.33
C LEU A 55 -7.27 5.81 6.78
N PHE A 56 -7.05 4.84 7.66
CA PHE A 56 -8.10 4.07 8.30
C PHE A 56 -9.06 4.99 9.08
N LYS A 57 -8.55 5.89 9.91
CA LYS A 57 -9.41 6.85 10.64
C LYS A 57 -10.18 7.78 9.71
N ILE A 58 -9.57 8.22 8.61
CA ILE A 58 -10.25 9.05 7.60
C ILE A 58 -11.37 8.26 6.91
N SER A 59 -11.12 6.99 6.58
CA SER A 59 -12.11 6.15 5.88
C SER A 59 -13.33 5.86 6.75
N LEU A 60 -13.17 5.77 8.08
CA LEU A 60 -14.29 5.66 9.03
C LEU A 60 -15.21 6.90 9.05
N LYS A 61 -14.79 8.02 8.48
CA LYS A 61 -15.58 9.27 8.37
C LYS A 61 -16.07 9.54 6.94
N ASN A 62 -16.03 8.52 6.08
CA ASN A 62 -16.53 8.51 4.70
C ASN A 62 -17.90 9.21 4.53
N GLU A 63 -18.86 8.96 5.43
CA GLU A 63 -20.20 9.56 5.31
C GLU A 63 -20.18 11.10 5.28
N ILE A 64 -19.17 11.71 5.91
CA ILE A 64 -18.98 13.16 5.99
C ILE A 64 -17.98 13.64 4.94
N ASN A 65 -16.77 13.05 4.92
CA ASN A 65 -15.66 13.52 4.07
C ASN A 65 -15.69 12.96 2.64
N LYS A 66 -16.57 12.01 2.34
CA LYS A 66 -16.74 11.31 1.06
C LYS A 66 -15.48 10.58 0.55
N MET A 67 -14.50 10.38 1.43
CA MET A 67 -13.27 9.65 1.14
C MET A 67 -13.47 8.16 1.48
N THR A 68 -13.77 7.37 0.45
CA THR A 68 -13.81 5.90 0.59
C THR A 68 -12.40 5.32 0.72
N PRO A 69 -12.24 4.10 1.26
CA PRO A 69 -10.96 3.40 1.27
C PRO A 69 -10.33 3.30 -0.13
N ALA A 70 -11.14 3.12 -1.18
CA ALA A 70 -10.68 3.08 -2.56
C ALA A 70 -10.09 4.43 -3.01
N ASN A 71 -10.77 5.56 -2.72
CA ASN A 71 -10.26 6.90 -3.07
C ASN A 71 -8.94 7.19 -2.35
N LEU A 72 -8.85 6.80 -1.07
CA LEU A 72 -7.62 6.95 -0.29
C LEU A 72 -6.49 6.07 -0.84
N ALA A 73 -6.79 4.84 -1.26
CA ALA A 73 -5.83 3.93 -1.86
C ALA A 73 -5.25 4.46 -3.18
N VAL A 74 -6.07 5.08 -4.04
CA VAL A 74 -5.60 5.76 -5.27
C VAL A 74 -4.60 6.87 -4.92
N CYS A 75 -4.95 7.73 -3.95
CA CYS A 75 -4.05 8.79 -3.51
C CYS A 75 -2.77 8.24 -2.90
N LEU A 76 -2.84 7.16 -2.13
CA LEU A 76 -1.68 6.53 -1.52
C LEU A 76 -0.75 5.92 -2.59
N ALA A 77 -1.31 5.13 -3.51
CA ALA A 77 -0.57 4.48 -4.59
C ALA A 77 0.25 5.49 -5.41
N THR A 78 -0.36 6.62 -5.78
CA THR A 78 0.31 7.68 -6.56
C THR A 78 1.38 8.49 -5.81
N ASN A 79 1.51 8.30 -4.49
CA ASN A 79 2.50 9.01 -3.66
C ASN A 79 3.55 8.08 -3.06
N VAL A 80 3.25 6.79 -2.91
CA VAL A 80 4.10 5.81 -2.26
C VAL A 80 4.85 4.94 -3.25
N LEU A 81 4.29 4.76 -4.45
CA LEU A 81 4.90 3.96 -5.51
C LEU A 81 5.76 4.86 -6.39
N LYS A 82 7.04 4.49 -6.51
CA LYS A 82 7.82 4.83 -7.68
C LYS A 82 7.70 3.67 -8.65
N SER A 83 6.96 3.87 -9.74
CA SER A 83 6.94 2.93 -10.85
C SER A 83 8.38 2.60 -11.23
N GLY A 84 8.78 1.34 -11.07
CA GLY A 84 10.05 0.88 -11.62
C GLY A 84 10.07 1.16 -13.11
N THR A 85 11.14 1.80 -13.59
CA THR A 85 11.33 2.28 -14.97
C THR A 85 11.37 1.18 -16.04
N ASN A 86 11.01 -0.05 -15.71
CA ASN A 86 11.26 -1.24 -16.52
C ASN A 86 9.99 -1.88 -17.10
N GLU A 87 8.82 -1.26 -16.92
CA GLU A 87 7.58 -1.75 -17.52
C GLU A 87 7.54 -1.41 -19.01
N SER A 88 7.67 -2.44 -19.85
CA SER A 88 7.81 -2.32 -21.29
C SER A 88 6.46 -2.23 -22.04
N SER A 89 5.34 -2.48 -21.36
CA SER A 89 4.01 -2.51 -21.99
C SER A 89 2.98 -1.67 -21.23
N LEU A 90 2.07 -1.02 -21.95
CA LEU A 90 0.94 -0.29 -21.34
C LEU A 90 0.02 -1.22 -20.53
N GLN A 91 -0.10 -2.47 -20.95
CA GLN A 91 -0.91 -3.49 -20.29
C GLN A 91 -0.39 -3.79 -18.88
N SER A 92 0.92 -4.05 -18.76
CA SER A 92 1.54 -4.33 -17.46
C SER A 92 1.50 -3.14 -16.51
N VAL A 93 1.62 -1.91 -17.02
CA VAL A 93 1.44 -0.69 -16.22
C VAL A 93 0.02 -0.59 -15.64
N LEU A 94 -1.01 -0.84 -16.45
CA LEU A 94 -2.40 -0.77 -16.01
C LEU A 94 -2.74 -1.87 -14.99
N GLU A 95 -2.26 -3.09 -15.21
CA GLU A 95 -2.46 -4.21 -14.28
C GLU A 95 -1.79 -3.98 -12.93
N ASN A 96 -0.56 -3.46 -12.94
CA ASN A 96 0.16 -3.09 -11.73
C ASN A 96 -0.53 -1.94 -10.98
N ALA A 97 -1.07 -0.94 -11.70
CA ALA A 97 -1.83 0.15 -11.09
C ALA A 97 -3.09 -0.37 -10.38
N ALA A 98 -3.86 -1.24 -11.04
CA ALA A 98 -5.06 -1.83 -10.45
C ALA A 98 -4.73 -2.72 -9.23
N SER A 99 -3.73 -3.58 -9.36
CA SER A 99 -3.33 -4.50 -8.29
C SER A 99 -2.76 -3.77 -7.07
N SER A 100 -1.94 -2.74 -7.31
CA SER A 100 -1.38 -1.93 -6.23
C SER A 100 -2.44 -1.06 -5.54
N GLN A 101 -3.41 -0.52 -6.27
CA GLN A 101 -4.56 0.16 -5.65
C GLN A 101 -5.33 -0.80 -4.74
N ARG A 102 -5.59 -2.03 -5.22
CA ARG A 102 -6.31 -3.05 -4.46
C ARG A 102 -5.59 -3.44 -3.17
N ILE A 103 -4.27 -3.67 -3.22
CA ILE A 103 -3.53 -4.05 -2.02
C ILE A 103 -3.52 -2.93 -0.98
N PHE A 104 -3.38 -1.66 -1.39
CA PHE A 104 -3.45 -0.53 -0.47
C PHE A 104 -4.84 -0.33 0.11
N GLN A 105 -5.90 -0.58 -0.67
CA GLN A 105 -7.26 -0.55 -0.15
C GLN A 105 -7.45 -1.59 0.96
N LEU A 106 -6.99 -2.83 0.73
CA LEU A 106 -7.02 -3.89 1.74
C LEU A 106 -6.22 -3.49 2.99
N MET A 107 -5.03 -2.91 2.82
CA MET A 107 -4.21 -2.42 3.95
C MET A 107 -4.91 -1.36 4.80
N ILE A 108 -5.72 -0.49 4.19
CA ILE A 108 -6.49 0.52 4.90
C ILE A 108 -7.67 -0.12 5.65
N VAL A 109 -8.42 -1.01 5.00
CA VAL A 109 -9.61 -1.64 5.59
C VAL A 109 -9.24 -2.63 6.70
N GLU A 110 -8.25 -3.47 6.44
CA GLU A 110 -7.78 -4.53 7.34
C GLU A 110 -6.67 -4.06 8.28
N TYR A 111 -6.47 -2.75 8.44
CA TYR A 111 -5.38 -2.17 9.23
C TYR A 111 -5.20 -2.86 10.59
N SER A 112 -6.28 -2.98 11.36
CA SER A 112 -6.24 -3.58 12.69
C SER A 112 -5.82 -5.06 12.67
N ASN A 113 -6.29 -5.82 11.68
CA ASN A 113 -6.02 -7.25 11.55
C ASN A 113 -4.61 -7.52 11.05
N ILE A 114 -4.12 -6.69 10.12
CA ILE A 114 -2.75 -6.75 9.61
C ILE A 114 -1.75 -6.42 10.72
N PHE A 115 -1.90 -5.26 11.38
CA PHE A 115 -0.93 -4.80 12.38
C PHE A 115 -1.01 -5.53 13.72
N ALA A 116 -2.03 -6.35 13.94
CA ALA A 116 -2.03 -7.34 15.02
C ALA A 116 -1.04 -8.50 14.75
N LYS A 117 -0.66 -8.72 13.48
CA LYS A 117 0.24 -9.80 13.04
C LYS A 117 1.63 -9.33 12.60
N VAL A 118 1.83 -8.02 12.40
CA VAL A 118 3.14 -7.46 11.98
C VAL A 118 4.12 -7.47 13.14
N VAL A 119 5.32 -8.00 12.91
CA VAL A 119 6.40 -7.95 13.90
C VAL A 119 7.06 -6.57 13.87
N MET A 120 6.90 -5.83 14.96
CA MET A 120 7.50 -4.50 15.15
C MET A 120 8.80 -4.64 15.93
N GLU A 121 9.86 -5.11 15.27
CA GLU A 121 11.25 -4.94 15.74
C GLU A 121 11.70 -3.49 15.69
#